data_AF-A0A7K0PDB9-F1
#
_entry.id   AF-A0A7K0PDB9-F1
#
_cell.length_a   1.000
_cell.length_b   1.000
_cell.length_c   1.000
_cell.angle_alpha   90.00
_cell.angle_beta   90.00
_cell.angle_gamma   90.00
#
_symmetry.space_group_name_H-M   'P 1'
#
loop_
_entity.id
_entity.type
_entity.pdbx_description
1 polymer ?
#
loop_
_entity_poly.entity_id
_entity_poly.type
_entity_poly.pdbx_seq_one_letter_code
_entity_poly.pdbx_strand_id
1 'polypeptide(L)'
;MSTTVPDHVRAAAREVRALFDRHQELAIAMNQASSRHEAAERQLVSGLSADALRAIYGPQGPDLALSGEKPAVLQAKFPIQALEQVAYELRTAYNELHRLSEDSRINASETGAAMERMTLGLIELGLTRDDVQRIDVDQVVAGTIETPVR
;
A
#
# COMPACT_ATOMS: atom_id res chain seq x y z
N MET A 1 -17.60 -20.40 -27.60
CA MET A 1 -17.35 -21.81 -27.19
C MET A 1 -16.76 -21.78 -25.78
N SER A 2 -16.94 -22.82 -24.98
CA SER A 2 -16.38 -22.89 -23.63
C SER A 2 -15.06 -23.67 -23.68
N THR A 3 -13.96 -23.03 -23.29
CA THR A 3 -12.63 -23.68 -23.27
C THR A 3 -12.27 -24.06 -21.83
N THR A 4 -11.92 -25.32 -21.61
CA THR A 4 -11.45 -25.81 -20.31
C THR A 4 -10.04 -25.29 -20.05
N VAL A 5 -9.83 -24.65 -18.90
CA VAL A 5 -8.54 -24.07 -18.52
C VAL A 5 -7.63 -25.15 -17.88
N PRO A 6 -6.37 -25.30 -18.33
CA PRO A 6 -5.42 -26.23 -17.74
C PRO A 6 -5.07 -25.91 -16.28
N ASP A 7 -4.75 -26.93 -15.50
CA ASP A 7 -4.48 -26.83 -14.05
C ASP A 7 -3.39 -25.82 -13.69
N HIS A 8 -2.32 -25.75 -14.48
CA HIS A 8 -1.21 -24.83 -14.23
C HIS A 8 -1.64 -23.36 -14.43
N VAL A 9 -2.52 -23.08 -15.40
CA VAL A 9 -3.10 -21.75 -15.62
C VAL A 9 -4.06 -21.40 -14.48
N ARG A 10 -4.88 -22.36 -14.03
CA ARG A 10 -5.75 -22.19 -12.87
C ARG A 10 -4.96 -21.91 -11.59
N ALA A 11 -3.81 -22.59 -11.41
CA ALA A 11 -2.91 -22.35 -10.28
C ALA A 11 -2.32 -20.93 -10.33
N ALA A 12 -1.82 -20.49 -11.49
CA ALA A 12 -1.34 -19.12 -11.67
C ALA A 12 -2.44 -18.07 -11.42
N ALA A 13 -3.67 -18.32 -11.88
CA ALA A 13 -4.80 -17.43 -11.63
C ALA A 13 -5.18 -17.33 -10.15
N ARG A 14 -5.11 -18.44 -9.39
CA ARG A 14 -5.32 -18.43 -7.94
C ARG A 14 -4.23 -17.64 -7.22
N GLU A 15 -2.99 -17.76 -7.67
CA GLU A 15 -1.86 -16.98 -7.13
C GLU A 15 -2.05 -15.48 -7.40
N VAL A 16 -2.41 -15.11 -8.63
CA VAL A 16 -2.77 -13.72 -8.99
C VAL A 16 -3.87 -13.18 -8.07
N ARG A 17 -4.95 -13.94 -7.87
CA ARG A 17 -6.05 -13.54 -7.00
C ARG A 17 -5.59 -13.32 -5.55
N ALA A 18 -4.83 -14.26 -4.98
CA ALA A 18 -4.33 -14.14 -3.62
C ALA A 18 -3.40 -12.91 -3.46
N LEU A 19 -2.58 -12.60 -4.47
CA LEU A 19 -1.70 -11.43 -4.47
C LEU A 19 -2.46 -10.11 -4.63
N PHE A 20 -3.59 -10.10 -5.35
CA PHE A 20 -4.49 -8.95 -5.41
C PHE A 20 -5.19 -8.69 -4.06
N ASP A 21 -5.69 -9.75 -3.41
CA ASP A 21 -6.28 -9.64 -2.06
C ASP A 21 -5.23 -9.09 -1.09
N ARG A 22 -4.00 -9.61 -1.16
CA ARG A 22 -2.87 -9.12 -0.35
C ARG A 22 -2.52 -7.67 -0.64
N HIS A 23 -2.62 -7.22 -1.89
CA HIS A 23 -2.40 -5.81 -2.24
C HIS A 23 -3.41 -4.88 -1.55
N GLN A 24 -4.68 -5.28 -1.48
CA GLN A 24 -5.71 -4.51 -0.78
C GLN A 24 -5.45 -4.44 0.73
N GLU A 25 -5.07 -5.56 1.35
CA GLU A 25 -4.69 -5.59 2.76
C GLU A 25 -3.51 -4.67 3.07
N LEU A 26 -2.48 -4.70 2.22
CA LEU A 26 -1.30 -3.83 2.35
C LEU A 26 -1.68 -2.36 2.20
N ALA A 27 -2.53 -2.00 1.25
CA ALA A 27 -3.00 -0.63 1.08
C ALA A 27 -3.76 -0.13 2.31
N ILE A 28 -4.65 -0.95 2.90
CA ILE A 28 -5.36 -0.62 4.13
C ILE A 28 -4.37 -0.42 5.29
N ALA A 29 -3.42 -1.35 5.47
CA ALA A 29 -2.42 -1.26 6.52
C ALA A 29 -1.53 -0.02 6.38
N MET A 30 -1.11 0.32 5.16
CA MET A 30 -0.34 1.53 4.87
C MET A 30 -1.10 2.80 5.22
N ASN A 31 -2.39 2.89 4.85
CA ASN A 31 -3.24 4.03 5.20
C ASN A 31 -3.38 4.19 6.72
N GLN A 32 -3.54 3.10 7.45
CA GLN A 32 -3.62 3.11 8.91
C GLN A 32 -2.29 3.53 9.56
N ALA A 33 -1.16 3.04 9.06
CA ALA A 33 0.17 3.40 9.55
C ALA A 33 0.50 4.88 9.25
N SER A 34 0.15 5.36 8.06
CA SER A 34 0.29 6.77 7.66
C SER A 34 -0.57 7.68 8.53
N SER A 35 -1.83 7.31 8.80
CA SER A 35 -2.70 8.07 9.69
C SER A 35 -2.15 8.19 11.11
N ARG A 36 -1.55 7.11 11.65
CA ARG A 36 -0.86 7.13 12.95
C ARG A 36 0.38 8.01 12.93
N HIS A 37 1.19 7.93 11.88
CA HIS A 37 2.37 8.77 11.70
C HIS A 37 1.99 10.26 11.71
N GLU A 38 1.00 10.64 10.89
CA GLU A 38 0.53 12.03 10.84
C GLU A 38 -0.07 12.51 12.16
N ALA A 39 -0.79 11.63 12.88
CA ALA A 39 -1.34 11.98 14.18
C ALA A 39 -0.24 12.27 15.21
N ALA A 40 0.80 11.43 15.25
CA ALA A 40 1.96 11.64 16.11
C ALA A 40 2.75 12.90 15.69
N GLU A 41 2.94 13.12 14.38
CA GLU A 41 3.59 14.33 13.86
C GLU A 41 2.83 15.59 14.25
N ARG A 42 1.50 15.61 14.09
CA ARG A 42 0.64 16.72 14.52
C ARG A 42 0.82 17.03 16.01
N GLN A 43 1.01 16.04 16.89
CA GLN A 43 1.23 16.30 18.32
C GLN A 43 2.54 17.04 18.60
N LEU A 44 3.57 16.86 17.77
CA LEU A 44 4.85 17.56 17.89
C LEU A 44 4.80 18.97 17.32
N VAL A 45 4.12 19.15 16.19
CA VAL A 45 4.21 20.40 15.41
C VAL A 45 3.06 21.35 15.66
N SER A 46 1.91 20.85 16.13
CA SER A 46 0.72 21.68 16.40
C SER A 46 1.00 22.65 17.54
N GLY A 47 1.18 23.93 17.22
CA GLY A 47 1.53 24.98 18.17
C GLY A 47 3.03 25.30 18.20
N LEU A 48 3.86 24.81 17.28
CA LEU A 48 5.19 25.39 17.08
C LEU A 48 5.09 26.76 16.38
N SER A 49 6.01 27.67 16.70
CA SER A 49 6.15 28.91 15.92
C SER A 49 6.74 28.60 14.52
N ALA A 50 6.50 29.49 13.55
CA ALA A 50 7.06 29.35 12.21
C ALA A 50 8.60 29.25 12.24
N ASP A 51 9.28 29.96 13.14
CA ASP A 51 10.73 29.87 13.28
C ASP A 51 11.18 28.50 13.81
N ALA A 52 10.45 27.91 14.75
CA ALA A 52 10.73 26.57 15.26
C ALA A 52 10.47 25.49 14.20
N LEU A 53 9.41 25.64 13.39
CA LEU A 53 9.14 24.75 12.24
C LEU A 53 10.23 24.86 11.17
N ARG A 54 10.72 26.08 10.88
CA ARG A 54 11.85 26.30 9.95
C ARG A 54 13.16 25.70 10.46
N ALA A 55 13.37 25.64 11.78
CA ALA A 55 14.53 24.96 12.34
C ALA A 55 14.47 23.44 12.15
N ILE A 56 13.26 22.85 12.11
CA ILE A 56 13.06 21.39 11.97
C ILE A 56 13.04 20.98 10.50
N TYR A 57 12.24 21.66 9.67
CA TYR A 57 11.97 21.29 8.27
C TYR A 57 12.80 22.10 7.26
N GLY A 58 13.58 23.06 7.72
CA GLY A 58 14.33 24.00 6.87
C GLY A 58 13.48 25.16 6.35
N PRO A 59 14.07 26.07 5.54
CA PRO A 59 13.39 27.27 5.05
C PRO A 59 12.22 27.00 4.10
N GLN A 60 12.12 25.78 3.55
CA GLN A 60 11.01 25.29 2.71
C GLN A 60 9.96 24.52 3.53
N GLY A 61 10.09 24.51 4.86
CA GLY A 61 9.20 23.80 5.77
C GLY A 61 7.75 24.28 5.66
N PRO A 62 6.78 23.44 6.03
CA PRO A 62 5.38 23.78 5.91
C PRO A 62 5.05 24.98 6.81
N ASP A 63 4.40 26.00 6.24
CA ASP A 63 3.93 27.19 6.97
C ASP A 63 2.63 26.83 7.71
N LEU A 64 2.75 25.91 8.68
CA LEU A 64 1.65 25.46 9.51
C LEU A 64 1.33 26.57 10.51
N ALA A 65 0.48 27.50 10.07
CA ALA A 65 -0.17 28.59 10.79
C ALA A 65 0.33 28.88 12.23
N LEU A 66 0.90 30.08 12.36
CA LEU A 66 1.24 30.81 13.58
C LEU A 66 0.07 30.86 14.58
N SER A 67 -0.17 29.83 15.40
CA SER A 67 -1.13 29.96 16.51
C SER A 67 -0.52 30.68 17.72
N GLY A 68 0.81 30.73 17.81
CA GLY A 68 1.51 31.26 18.99
C GLY A 68 1.30 30.43 20.26
N GLU A 69 0.65 29.26 20.14
CA GLU A 69 0.47 28.33 21.24
C GLU A 69 1.76 27.55 21.50
N LYS A 70 1.76 26.64 22.48
CA LYS A 70 2.85 25.67 22.64
C LYS A 70 2.44 24.36 21.96
N PRO A 71 3.40 23.58 21.43
CA PRO A 71 3.16 22.20 21.02
C PRO A 71 2.29 21.44 22.00
N ALA A 72 1.29 20.69 21.53
CA ALA A 72 0.41 19.90 22.41
C ALA A 72 1.20 19.01 23.38
N VAL A 73 2.31 18.42 22.91
CA VAL A 73 3.24 17.62 23.71
C VAL A 73 3.88 18.39 24.88
N LEU A 74 4.10 19.69 24.71
CA LEU A 74 4.67 20.59 25.74
C LEU A 74 3.62 21.15 26.70
N GLN A 75 2.33 20.99 26.37
CA GLN A 75 1.22 21.33 27.27
C GLN A 75 0.90 20.17 28.25
N ALA A 76 1.46 18.99 28.03
CA ALA A 76 1.27 17.84 28.91
C ALA A 76 1.82 18.10 30.33
N LYS A 77 1.21 17.44 31.33
CA LYS A 77 1.67 17.50 32.73
C LYS A 77 3.14 17.05 32.89
N PHE A 78 3.60 16.14 32.02
CA PHE A 78 4.97 15.62 31.99
C PHE A 78 5.54 15.72 30.55
N PRO A 79 6.07 16.89 30.15
CA PRO A 79 6.45 17.14 28.74
C PRO A 79 7.54 16.22 28.19
N ILE A 80 8.53 15.85 29.01
CA ILE A 80 9.62 14.95 28.57
C ILE A 80 9.08 13.56 28.24
N GLN A 81 8.24 13.01 29.11
CA GLN A 81 7.60 11.70 28.88
C GLN A 81 6.68 11.75 27.65
N ALA A 82 5.96 12.85 27.45
CA ALA A 82 5.13 13.04 26.27
C ALA A 82 5.98 13.10 24.98
N LEU A 83 7.14 13.77 25.00
CA LEU A 83 8.08 13.79 23.88
C LEU A 83 8.65 12.41 23.57
N GLU A 84 9.05 11.66 24.60
CA GLU A 84 9.56 10.29 24.45
C GLU A 84 8.50 9.36 23.83
N GLN A 85 7.25 9.49 24.29
CA GLN A 85 6.12 8.72 23.77
C GLN A 85 5.87 9.03 22.29
N VAL A 86 5.79 10.31 21.91
CA VAL A 86 5.54 10.68 20.51
C VAL A 86 6.72 10.30 19.60
N ALA A 87 7.96 10.43 20.09
CA ALA A 87 9.13 9.96 19.37
C ALA A 87 9.10 8.43 19.13
N TYR A 88 8.65 7.66 20.14
CA TYR A 88 8.45 6.22 19.99
C TYR A 88 7.36 5.89 18.97
N GLU A 89 6.23 6.59 19.01
CA GLU A 89 5.11 6.41 18.07
C GLU A 89 5.51 6.72 16.63
N LEU A 90 6.19 7.85 16.39
CA LEU A 90 6.71 8.21 15.08
C LEU A 90 7.67 7.16 14.54
N ARG A 91 8.66 6.74 15.34
CA ARG A 91 9.63 5.73 14.92
C ARG A 91 8.94 4.41 14.59
N THR A 92 7.94 4.02 15.37
CA THR A 92 7.19 2.78 15.17
C THR A 92 6.37 2.85 13.89
N ALA A 93 5.62 3.94 13.67
CA ALA A 93 4.83 4.15 12.47
C ALA A 93 5.71 4.26 11.21
N TYR A 94 6.86 4.93 11.29
CA TYR A 94 7.83 5.00 10.20
C TYR A 94 8.39 3.63 9.83
N ASN A 95 8.85 2.85 10.82
CA ASN A 95 9.37 1.49 10.58
C ASN A 95 8.29 0.58 9.98
N GLU A 96 7.05 0.71 10.44
CA GLU A 96 5.91 -0.02 9.91
C GLU A 96 5.60 0.35 8.47
N LEU A 97 5.57 1.65 8.14
CA LEU A 97 5.40 2.14 6.76
C LEU A 97 6.52 1.65 5.84
N HIS A 98 7.76 1.69 6.30
CA HIS A 98 8.90 1.22 5.51
C HIS A 98 8.78 -0.28 5.21
N ARG A 99 8.44 -1.09 6.23
CA ARG A 99 8.20 -2.52 6.07
C ARG A 99 7.05 -2.82 5.10
N LEU A 100 5.91 -2.12 5.26
CA LEU A 100 4.75 -2.29 4.39
C LEU A 100 5.02 -1.87 2.94
N SER A 101 5.80 -0.82 2.73
CA SER A 101 6.24 -0.37 1.40
C SER A 101 7.07 -1.46 0.70
N GLU A 102 8.00 -2.08 1.43
CA GLU A 102 8.82 -3.18 0.90
C GLU A 102 7.97 -4.43 0.61
N ASP A 103 7.06 -4.80 1.52
CA ASP A 103 6.09 -5.89 1.27
C ASP A 103 5.25 -5.61 0.02
N SER A 104 4.79 -4.36 -0.17
CA SER A 104 4.01 -3.95 -1.35
C SER A 104 4.84 -4.03 -2.62
N ARG A 105 6.13 -3.68 -2.57
CA ARG A 105 7.05 -3.78 -3.72
C ARG A 105 7.25 -5.23 -4.13
N ILE A 106 7.46 -6.12 -3.16
CA ILE A 106 7.60 -7.56 -3.38
C ILE A 106 6.30 -8.12 -3.97
N ASN A 107 5.15 -7.83 -3.34
CA ASN A 107 3.84 -8.27 -3.81
C ASN A 107 3.55 -7.83 -5.25
N ALA A 108 3.88 -6.59 -5.61
CA ALA A 108 3.70 -6.09 -6.98
C ALA A 108 4.58 -6.86 -7.99
N SER A 109 5.83 -7.16 -7.63
CA SER A 109 6.74 -7.96 -8.46
C SER A 109 6.22 -9.39 -8.64
N GLU A 110 5.75 -10.03 -7.57
CA GLU A 110 5.18 -11.38 -7.61
C GLU A 110 3.88 -11.41 -8.43
N THR A 111 3.04 -10.38 -8.29
CA THR A 111 1.80 -10.23 -9.08
C THR A 111 2.12 -10.17 -10.57
N GLY A 112 3.12 -9.37 -10.97
CA GLY A 112 3.55 -9.28 -12.36
C GLY A 112 4.00 -10.63 -12.92
N ALA A 113 4.81 -11.37 -12.16
CA ALA A 113 5.28 -12.69 -12.57
C ALA A 113 4.15 -13.73 -12.65
N ALA A 114 3.20 -13.72 -11.72
CA ALA A 114 2.05 -14.62 -11.73
C ALA A 114 1.10 -14.30 -12.90
N MET A 115 0.85 -13.02 -13.19
CA MET A 115 0.05 -12.60 -14.35
C MET A 115 0.72 -12.98 -15.67
N GLU A 116 2.05 -12.89 -15.76
CA GLU A 116 2.79 -13.30 -16.95
C GLU A 116 2.61 -14.81 -17.21
N ARG A 117 2.79 -15.65 -16.17
CA ARG A 117 2.55 -17.10 -16.28
C ARG A 117 1.11 -17.42 -16.70
N MET A 118 0.13 -16.74 -16.10
CA MET A 118 -1.27 -16.90 -16.46
C MET A 118 -1.52 -16.49 -17.93
N THR A 119 -0.95 -15.36 -18.35
CA THR A 119 -1.10 -14.83 -19.72
C THR A 119 -0.51 -15.78 -20.76
N LEU A 120 0.70 -16.28 -20.52
CA LEU A 120 1.35 -17.23 -21.42
C LEU A 120 0.53 -18.51 -21.54
N GLY A 121 0.08 -19.08 -20.43
CA GLY A 121 -0.76 -20.28 -20.44
C GLY A 121 -2.12 -20.08 -21.12
N LEU A 122 -2.71 -18.89 -21.06
CA LEU A 122 -3.93 -18.56 -21.81
C LEU A 122 -3.65 -18.39 -23.31
N ILE A 123 -2.50 -17.83 -23.69
CA ILE A 123 -2.09 -17.72 -25.10
C ILE A 123 -1.84 -19.10 -25.71
N GLU A 124 -1.32 -20.05 -24.95
CA GLU A 124 -1.17 -21.46 -25.37
C GLU A 124 -2.52 -22.12 -25.73
N LEU A 125 -3.64 -21.62 -25.19
CA LEU A 125 -4.99 -22.05 -25.56
C LEU A 125 -5.51 -21.40 -26.85
N GLY A 126 -4.67 -20.63 -27.55
CA GLY A 126 -5.00 -19.95 -28.81
C GLY A 126 -5.63 -18.56 -28.63
N LEU A 127 -5.64 -18.02 -27.41
CA LEU A 127 -6.08 -16.65 -27.15
C LEU A 127 -5.01 -15.63 -27.56
N THR A 128 -5.43 -14.47 -28.02
CA THR A 128 -4.49 -13.34 -28.17
C THR A 128 -4.35 -12.56 -26.87
N ARG A 129 -3.32 -11.73 -26.78
CA ARG A 129 -3.08 -10.86 -25.62
C ARG A 129 -4.29 -9.95 -25.32
N ASP A 130 -4.95 -9.45 -26.37
CA ASP A 130 -6.15 -8.61 -26.23
C ASP A 130 -7.35 -9.40 -25.69
N ASP A 131 -7.46 -10.69 -26.02
CA ASP A 131 -8.48 -11.56 -25.45
C ASP A 131 -8.20 -11.81 -23.97
N VAL A 132 -6.94 -12.12 -23.62
CA VAL A 132 -6.51 -12.35 -22.23
C VAL A 132 -6.77 -11.14 -21.33
N GLN A 133 -6.53 -9.92 -21.81
CA GLN A 133 -6.79 -8.70 -21.04
C GLN A 133 -8.27 -8.49 -20.68
N ARG A 134 -9.19 -9.16 -21.38
CA ARG A 134 -10.64 -9.07 -21.15
C ARG A 134 -11.19 -10.21 -20.30
N ILE A 135 -10.37 -11.22 -20.01
CA ILE A 135 -10.78 -12.38 -19.21
C ILE A 135 -10.68 -12.02 -17.73
N ASP A 136 -11.75 -12.28 -17.00
CA ASP A 136 -11.75 -12.17 -15.55
C ASP A 136 -10.94 -13.32 -14.93
N VAL A 137 -10.04 -12.99 -14.00
CA VAL A 137 -9.25 -13.98 -13.26
C VAL A 137 -10.16 -15.03 -12.59
N ASP A 138 -11.33 -14.64 -12.11
CA ASP A 138 -12.27 -15.57 -11.48
C ASP A 138 -12.84 -16.62 -12.46
N GLN A 139 -12.99 -16.28 -13.75
CA GLN A 139 -13.36 -17.25 -14.78
C GLN A 139 -12.24 -18.28 -15.00
N VAL A 140 -10.99 -17.82 -15.00
CA VAL A 140 -9.80 -18.68 -15.13
C VAL A 140 -9.71 -19.63 -13.94
N VAL A 141 -9.93 -19.13 -12.72
CA VAL A 141 -9.94 -19.95 -11.48
C VAL A 141 -11.08 -20.98 -11.50
N ALA A 142 -12.27 -20.59 -11.95
CA ALA A 142 -13.42 -21.48 -12.14
C ALA A 142 -13.19 -22.54 -13.22
N GLY A 143 -12.15 -22.38 -14.05
CA GLY A 143 -11.71 -23.35 -15.04
C GLY A 143 -12.44 -23.27 -16.37
N THR A 144 -13.26 -22.24 -16.56
CA THR A 144 -14.12 -22.10 -17.74
C THR A 144 -14.01 -20.67 -18.24
N ILE A 145 -13.50 -20.49 -19.45
CA ILE A 145 -13.40 -19.19 -20.11
C ILE A 145 -14.31 -19.16 -21.34
N GLU A 146 -15.09 -18.09 -21.48
CA GLU A 146 -15.84 -17.83 -22.70
C GLU A 146 -14.87 -17.27 -23.74
N THR A 147 -14.57 -18.05 -24.77
CA THR A 147 -13.75 -17.54 -25.88
C THR A 147 -14.60 -16.58 -26.71
N PRO A 148 -14.12 -15.35 -26.99
CA PRO A 148 -14.79 -14.48 -27.94
C PRO A 148 -14.87 -15.19 -29.29
N VAL A 149 -16.08 -15.24 -29.86
CA VAL A 149 -16.29 -15.79 -31.21
C VAL A 149 -15.57 -14.87 -32.19
N ARG A 150 -14.58 -15.39 -32.91
CA ARG A 150 -13.92 -14.70 -34.02
C ARG A 150 -14.64 -15.00 -35.33
#